data_AF-A0A1F2KBB2-F1
#
_entry.id   AF-A0A1F2KBB2-F1
#
_cell.length_a   1.000
_cell.length_b   1.000
_cell.length_c   1.000
_cell.angle_alpha   90.00
_cell.angle_beta   90.00
_cell.angle_gamma   90.00
#
_symmetry.space_group_name_H-M   'P 1'
#
loop_
_entity.id
_entity.type
_entity.pdbx_description
1 polymer ?
#
loop_
_entity_poly.entity_id
_entity_poly.type
_entity_poly.pdbx_seq_one_letter_code
_entity_poly.pdbx_strand_id
1 'polypeptide(L)'
;MQEENFEGLKTSLEIRGFDASIFPQLEKNMKEGKTDFVLQYEHPLDENRTVLCQLSFDKHQEQDHYFFNRYQATLVNAGEVMAQISVRTSWKIKVQEAARMMEYGQNVAVYKQNIIGYRQVEEDHPAEQFRFNAYISLDPEGKTDDKGNLLLNTYHDNYCAKRPFDIIDQLENPEVQFETKKAYESVEVLAKDLQHANRIAIVLDRNGVMEDGFLGLNARRGKINFMDANGISIDITPAKAEKLEAKENAEVKKKPWVNQGPQKVAWKPKQNKGLSR
;
A
#
# COMPACT_ATOMS: atom_id res chain seq x y z
N MET A 1 -26.71 -8.86 18.89
CA MET A 1 -25.47 -9.19 18.16
C MET A 1 -25.57 -10.61 17.69
N GLN A 2 -25.43 -10.85 16.39
CA GLN A 2 -25.32 -12.17 15.80
C GLN A 2 -23.89 -12.72 16.00
N GLU A 3 -23.72 -13.83 16.73
CA GLU A 3 -22.40 -14.41 17.04
C GLU A 3 -21.60 -14.78 15.78
N GLU A 4 -22.28 -15.33 14.78
CA GLU A 4 -21.68 -15.67 13.47
C GLU A 4 -21.09 -14.44 12.75
N ASN A 5 -21.77 -13.29 12.82
CA ASN A 5 -21.26 -12.05 12.24
C ASN A 5 -19.99 -11.57 12.96
N PHE A 6 -19.95 -11.67 14.30
CA PHE A 6 -18.78 -11.29 15.07
C PHE A 6 -17.56 -12.17 14.76
N GLU A 7 -17.73 -13.49 14.73
CA GLU A 7 -16.64 -14.42 14.37
C GLU A 7 -16.19 -14.23 12.91
N GLY A 8 -17.12 -14.02 11.98
CA GLY A 8 -16.80 -13.69 10.59
C GLY A 8 -15.99 -12.41 10.44
N LEU A 9 -16.32 -11.37 11.22
CA LEU A 9 -15.55 -10.13 11.25
C LEU A 9 -14.15 -10.34 11.83
N LYS A 10 -13.99 -11.10 12.93
CA LYS A 10 -12.67 -11.44 13.48
C LYS A 10 -11.79 -12.11 12.44
N THR A 11 -12.24 -13.21 11.85
CA THR A 11 -11.47 -13.94 10.83
C THR A 11 -11.10 -13.03 9.66
N SER A 12 -12.03 -12.18 9.22
CA SER A 12 -11.79 -11.21 8.13
C SER A 12 -10.71 -10.18 8.50
N LEU A 13 -10.69 -9.72 9.75
CA LEU A 13 -9.70 -8.77 10.27
C LEU A 13 -8.33 -9.43 10.47
N GLU A 14 -8.28 -10.66 11.00
CA GLU A 14 -7.04 -11.45 11.19
C GLU A 14 -6.34 -11.70 9.86
N ILE A 15 -7.08 -12.10 8.82
CA ILE A 15 -6.53 -12.31 7.48
C ILE A 15 -5.90 -11.01 6.92
N ARG A 16 -6.36 -9.84 7.38
CA ARG A 16 -5.84 -8.52 7.01
C ARG A 16 -4.72 -8.03 7.92
N GLY A 17 -4.30 -8.84 8.88
CA GLY A 17 -3.18 -8.54 9.78
C GLY A 17 -3.56 -7.69 10.99
N PHE A 18 -4.84 -7.61 11.35
CA PHE A 18 -5.27 -7.04 12.62
C PHE A 18 -5.34 -8.14 13.68
N ASP A 19 -4.72 -7.92 14.84
CA ASP A 19 -4.67 -8.91 15.91
C ASP A 19 -5.81 -8.76 16.94
N ALA A 20 -5.79 -9.63 17.95
CA ALA A 20 -6.84 -9.74 18.94
C ALA A 20 -7.03 -8.50 19.83
N SER A 21 -6.11 -7.53 19.81
CA SER A 21 -6.21 -6.31 20.62
C SER A 21 -7.49 -5.49 20.36
N ILE A 22 -8.02 -5.53 19.13
CA ILE A 22 -9.21 -4.75 18.76
C ILE A 22 -10.54 -5.48 18.99
N PHE A 23 -10.53 -6.81 19.20
CA PHE A 23 -11.75 -7.61 19.26
C PHE A 23 -12.64 -7.34 20.47
N PRO A 24 -12.12 -7.06 21.68
CA PRO A 24 -12.97 -6.69 22.81
C PRO A 24 -13.77 -5.41 22.55
N GLN A 25 -13.15 -4.42 21.90
CA GLN A 25 -13.81 -3.16 21.57
C GLN A 25 -14.81 -3.33 20.42
N LEU A 26 -14.51 -4.20 19.44
CA LEU A 26 -15.45 -4.61 18.40
C LEU A 26 -16.70 -5.22 19.01
N GLU A 27 -16.53 -6.23 19.87
CA GLU A 27 -17.62 -6.94 20.54
C GLU A 27 -18.49 -5.99 21.35
N LYS A 28 -17.85 -5.12 22.13
CA LYS A 28 -18.54 -4.11 22.95
C LYS A 28 -19.40 -3.19 22.07
N ASN A 29 -18.84 -2.63 21.00
CA ASN A 29 -19.57 -1.73 20.10
C ASN A 29 -20.75 -2.43 19.42
N MET A 30 -20.57 -3.71 19.02
CA MET A 30 -21.62 -4.51 18.40
C MET A 30 -22.75 -4.86 19.39
N LYS A 31 -22.39 -5.21 20.64
CA LYS A 31 -23.34 -5.48 21.74
C LYS A 31 -24.11 -4.22 22.16
N GLU A 32 -23.46 -3.07 22.18
CA GLU A 32 -24.10 -1.76 22.44
C GLU A 32 -25.03 -1.32 21.31
N GLY A 33 -25.01 -1.99 20.14
CA GLY A 33 -25.95 -1.70 19.06
C GLY A 33 -25.62 -0.42 18.27
N LYS A 34 -24.37 0.05 18.29
CA LYS A 34 -23.98 1.29 17.59
C LYS A 34 -24.25 1.19 16.10
N THR A 35 -24.78 2.25 15.50
CA THR A 35 -25.05 2.29 14.04
C THR A 35 -23.77 2.33 13.22
N ASP A 36 -22.75 3.00 13.74
CA ASP A 36 -21.42 3.15 13.15
C ASP A 36 -20.40 3.31 14.28
N PHE A 37 -19.16 2.88 14.03
CA PHE A 37 -18.04 3.12 14.95
C PHE A 37 -16.69 2.96 14.26
N VAL A 38 -15.66 3.50 14.92
CA VAL A 38 -14.26 3.37 14.51
C VAL A 38 -13.47 2.63 15.58
N LEU A 39 -12.66 1.66 15.17
CA LEU A 39 -11.64 1.04 16.01
C LEU A 39 -10.27 1.63 15.67
N GLN A 40 -9.48 1.92 16.70
CA GLN A 40 -8.09 2.34 16.56
C GLN A 40 -7.20 1.11 16.69
N TYR A 41 -6.19 1.00 15.84
CA TYR A 41 -5.19 -0.06 15.88
C TYR A 41 -3.80 0.53 15.64
N GLU A 42 -2.82 0.01 16.34
CA GLU A 42 -1.42 0.42 16.21
C GLU A 42 -0.58 -0.80 15.86
N HIS A 43 0.21 -0.69 14.79
CA HIS A 43 1.12 -1.73 14.35
C HIS A 43 2.56 -1.23 14.33
N PRO A 44 3.35 -1.50 15.39
CA PRO A 44 4.77 -1.20 15.41
C PRO A 44 5.50 -1.97 14.31
N LEU A 45 6.31 -1.27 13.51
CA LEU A 45 7.19 -1.87 12.51
C LEU A 45 8.61 -2.05 13.07
N ASP A 46 9.10 -1.05 13.80
CA ASP A 46 10.34 -1.05 14.56
C ASP A 46 10.32 0.07 15.62
N GLU A 47 11.46 0.38 16.24
CA GLU A 47 11.59 1.37 17.32
C GLU A 47 11.11 2.78 16.93
N ASN A 48 11.21 3.16 15.65
CA ASN A 48 10.89 4.50 15.19
C ASN A 48 9.65 4.55 14.30
N ARG A 49 9.22 3.41 13.75
CA ARG A 49 8.18 3.35 12.73
C ARG A 49 6.97 2.56 13.19
N THR A 50 5.79 3.13 12.92
CA THR A 50 4.50 2.56 13.30
C THR A 50 3.46 2.86 12.24
N VAL A 51 2.51 1.94 12.03
CA VAL A 51 1.30 2.20 11.26
C VAL A 51 0.11 2.37 12.20
N LEU A 52 -0.53 3.54 12.12
CA LEU A 52 -1.78 3.83 12.84
C LEU A 52 -2.96 3.57 11.91
N CYS A 53 -3.91 2.77 12.38
CA CYS A 53 -5.05 2.33 11.60
C CYS A 53 -6.37 2.77 12.26
N GLN A 54 -7.27 3.32 11.44
CA GLN A 54 -8.65 3.64 11.83
C GLN A 54 -9.61 2.78 11.02
N LEU A 55 -10.24 1.80 11.64
CA LEU A 55 -11.11 0.83 11.01
C LEU A 55 -12.57 1.27 11.16
N SER A 56 -13.26 1.51 10.05
CA SER A 56 -14.66 1.96 10.05
C SER A 56 -15.63 0.80 9.88
N PHE A 57 -16.65 0.76 10.74
CA PHE A 57 -17.70 -0.25 10.72
C PHE A 57 -19.07 0.42 10.75
N ASP A 58 -20.01 -0.16 10.02
CA ASP A 58 -21.42 0.23 10.04
C ASP A 58 -22.32 -0.99 10.27
N LYS A 59 -23.47 -0.76 10.90
CA LYS A 59 -24.53 -1.73 11.05
C LYS A 59 -25.46 -1.70 9.84
N HIS A 60 -25.91 -2.87 9.37
CA HIS A 60 -26.97 -2.96 8.38
C HIS A 60 -28.25 -2.31 8.91
N GLN A 61 -28.97 -1.59 8.07
CA GLN A 61 -30.18 -0.87 8.49
C GLN A 61 -31.32 -1.82 8.89
N GLU A 62 -31.44 -2.96 8.19
CA GLU A 62 -32.56 -3.90 8.35
C GLU A 62 -32.19 -5.21 9.06
N GLN A 63 -30.90 -5.48 9.25
CA GLN A 63 -30.41 -6.77 9.78
C GLN A 63 -29.46 -6.50 10.95
N ASP A 64 -29.43 -7.38 11.95
CA ASP A 64 -28.47 -7.25 13.08
C ASP A 64 -27.06 -7.73 12.68
N HIS A 65 -26.54 -7.15 11.60
CA HIS A 65 -25.28 -7.50 10.98
C HIS A 65 -24.40 -6.26 10.86
N TYR A 66 -23.09 -6.41 11.09
CA TYR A 66 -22.11 -5.34 10.97
C TYR A 66 -21.15 -5.61 9.83
N PHE A 67 -20.72 -4.55 9.16
CA PHE A 67 -19.76 -4.62 8.06
C PHE A 67 -18.50 -3.84 8.39
N PHE A 68 -17.36 -4.42 8.06
CA PHE A 68 -16.11 -3.70 7.98
C PHE A 68 -16.02 -3.01 6.61
N ASN A 69 -15.97 -1.68 6.58
CA ASN A 69 -16.07 -0.92 5.33
C ASN A 69 -14.72 -0.61 4.69
N ARG A 70 -13.82 -0.08 5.52
CA ARG A 70 -12.50 0.39 5.13
C ARG A 70 -11.62 0.56 6.36
N TYR A 71 -10.33 0.67 6.15
CA TYR A 71 -9.44 1.27 7.12
C TYR A 71 -8.63 2.40 6.50
N GLN A 72 -8.36 3.42 7.30
CA GLN A 72 -7.36 4.43 6.99
C GLN A 72 -6.07 4.03 7.69
N ALA A 73 -4.96 3.98 6.96
CA ALA A 73 -3.65 3.68 7.51
C ALA A 73 -2.75 4.92 7.38
N THR A 74 -2.01 5.21 8.44
CA THR A 74 -1.06 6.31 8.54
C THR A 74 0.30 5.77 8.92
N LEU A 75 1.30 5.90 8.05
CA LEU A 75 2.68 5.56 8.38
C LEU A 75 3.31 6.72 9.14
N VAL A 76 3.86 6.43 10.32
CA VAL A 76 4.56 7.39 11.17
C VAL A 76 6.02 6.93 11.30
N ASN A 77 6.96 7.87 11.22
CA ASN A 77 8.38 7.64 11.47
C ASN A 77 8.92 8.73 12.40
N ALA A 78 9.48 8.35 13.54
CA ALA A 78 10.01 9.25 14.56
C ALA A 78 9.00 10.36 14.98
N GLY A 79 7.71 10.02 15.02
CA GLY A 79 6.63 10.95 15.35
C GLY A 79 6.12 11.82 14.19
N GLU A 80 6.73 11.72 13.00
CA GLU A 80 6.29 12.46 11.81
C GLU A 80 5.42 11.58 10.90
N VAL A 81 4.33 12.15 10.38
CA VAL A 81 3.45 11.46 9.42
C VAL A 81 4.12 11.40 8.06
N MET A 82 4.42 10.18 7.61
CA MET A 82 5.12 9.89 6.35
C MET A 82 4.16 9.63 5.19
N ALA A 83 2.97 9.09 5.43
CA ALA A 83 1.98 8.87 4.38
C ALA A 83 0.67 8.46 5.03
N GLN A 84 -0.42 8.66 4.29
CA GLN A 84 -1.72 8.18 4.69
C GLN A 84 -2.47 7.64 3.46
N ILE A 85 -3.17 6.52 3.63
CA ILE A 85 -3.99 5.90 2.59
C ILE A 85 -5.34 5.44 3.18
N SER A 86 -6.36 5.36 2.33
CA SER A 86 -7.65 4.74 2.66
C SER A 86 -7.84 3.45 1.86
N VAL A 87 -7.95 2.32 2.54
CA VAL A 87 -8.06 0.98 1.95
C VAL A 87 -9.48 0.45 2.14
N ARG A 88 -10.16 0.14 1.03
CA ARG A 88 -11.49 -0.51 1.05
C ARG A 88 -11.38 -1.97 1.44
N THR A 89 -12.37 -2.49 2.17
CA THR A 89 -12.39 -3.90 2.60
C THR A 89 -12.28 -4.89 1.44
N SER A 90 -12.87 -4.58 0.28
CA SER A 90 -12.83 -5.45 -0.89
C SER A 90 -11.43 -5.65 -1.48
N TRP A 91 -10.48 -4.77 -1.16
CA TRP A 91 -9.12 -4.83 -1.69
C TRP A 91 -8.24 -5.83 -0.94
N LYS A 92 -8.62 -6.23 0.28
CA LYS A 92 -7.93 -7.27 1.08
C LYS A 92 -6.43 -7.00 1.26
N ILE A 93 -6.04 -5.72 1.31
CA ILE A 93 -4.66 -5.29 1.59
C ILE A 93 -4.43 -5.37 3.10
N LYS A 94 -3.35 -6.06 3.48
CA LYS A 94 -2.93 -6.22 4.87
C LYS A 94 -2.25 -4.96 5.40
N VAL A 95 -2.21 -4.79 6.72
CA VAL A 95 -1.56 -3.63 7.35
C VAL A 95 -0.08 -3.52 6.94
N GLN A 96 0.66 -4.63 6.91
CA GLN A 96 2.06 -4.65 6.51
C GLN A 96 2.27 -4.35 5.02
N GLU A 97 1.36 -4.82 4.17
CA GLU A 97 1.35 -4.51 2.73
C GLU A 97 1.11 -3.00 2.51
N ALA A 98 0.16 -2.41 3.23
CA ALA A 98 -0.09 -0.98 3.24
C ALA A 98 1.13 -0.18 3.71
N ALA A 99 1.79 -0.64 4.78
CA ALA A 99 3.02 -0.03 5.29
C ALA A 99 4.10 0.07 4.22
N ARG A 100 4.35 -1.02 3.51
CA ARG A 100 5.41 -1.10 2.49
C ARG A 100 5.09 -0.28 1.25
N MET A 101 3.83 -0.24 0.83
CA MET A 101 3.41 0.67 -0.25
C MET A 101 3.58 2.14 0.15
N MET A 102 3.29 2.50 1.41
CA MET A 102 3.51 3.85 1.93
C MET A 102 5.01 4.20 2.05
N GLU A 103 5.84 3.22 2.38
CA GLU A 103 7.29 3.40 2.53
C GLU A 103 8.02 3.49 1.18
N TYR A 104 7.69 2.62 0.23
CA TYR A 104 8.46 2.46 -1.02
C TYR A 104 7.71 2.96 -2.28
N GLY A 105 6.45 3.37 -2.14
CA GLY A 105 5.69 3.98 -3.23
C GLY A 105 5.59 3.08 -4.46
N GLN A 106 5.98 3.62 -5.63
CA GLN A 106 5.89 2.92 -6.92
C GLN A 106 6.91 1.79 -7.07
N ASN A 107 7.87 1.66 -6.14
CA ASN A 107 8.89 0.63 -6.19
C ASN A 107 8.38 -0.72 -5.68
N VAL A 108 7.19 -0.75 -5.08
CA VAL A 108 6.50 -1.96 -4.69
C VAL A 108 5.05 -1.94 -5.17
N ALA A 109 4.49 -3.12 -5.34
CA ALA A 109 3.09 -3.30 -5.63
C ALA A 109 2.59 -4.58 -4.97
N VAL A 110 1.32 -4.60 -4.62
CA VAL A 110 0.66 -5.77 -4.06
C VAL A 110 -0.34 -6.32 -5.07
N TYR A 111 -0.27 -7.62 -5.34
CA TYR A 111 -1.22 -8.30 -6.19
C TYR A 111 -2.41 -8.77 -5.37
N LYS A 112 -3.62 -8.46 -5.84
CA LYS A 112 -4.87 -8.86 -5.19
C LYS A 112 -5.83 -9.41 -6.22
N GLN A 113 -6.41 -10.56 -5.88
CA GLN A 113 -7.37 -11.27 -6.72
C GLN A 113 -8.79 -11.13 -6.18
N ASN A 114 -9.76 -11.27 -7.10
CA ASN A 114 -11.18 -11.24 -6.77
C ASN A 114 -11.57 -9.98 -5.98
N ILE A 115 -11.01 -8.83 -6.36
CA ILE A 115 -11.38 -7.52 -5.80
C ILE A 115 -12.79 -7.21 -6.31
N ILE A 116 -13.67 -6.81 -5.40
CA ILE A 116 -15.02 -6.38 -5.75
C ILE A 116 -15.00 -4.89 -6.11
N GLY A 117 -15.41 -4.59 -7.33
CA GLY A 117 -15.69 -3.25 -7.85
C GLY A 117 -17.15 -3.08 -8.23
N TYR A 118 -17.55 -1.83 -8.43
CA TYR A 118 -18.89 -1.46 -8.87
C TYR A 118 -18.76 -0.53 -10.08
N ARG A 119 -19.50 -0.79 -11.14
CA ARG A 119 -19.52 0.04 -12.35
C ARG A 119 -20.95 0.39 -12.70
N GLN A 120 -21.21 1.67 -12.94
CA GLN A 120 -22.45 2.12 -13.54
C GLN A 120 -22.35 1.86 -15.05
N VAL A 121 -23.20 0.96 -15.56
CA VAL A 121 -23.27 0.64 -17.00
C VAL A 121 -24.27 1.57 -17.69
N GLU A 122 -25.36 1.89 -17.00
CA GLU A 122 -26.41 2.80 -17.44
C GLU A 122 -26.76 3.78 -16.32
N GLU A 123 -27.12 5.02 -16.66
CA GLU A 123 -27.34 6.10 -15.70
C GLU A 123 -28.47 5.79 -14.70
N ASP A 124 -29.51 5.09 -15.15
CA ASP A 124 -30.70 4.76 -14.36
C ASP A 124 -30.66 3.36 -13.69
N HIS A 125 -29.58 2.59 -13.85
CA HIS A 125 -29.44 1.27 -13.24
C HIS A 125 -28.49 1.30 -12.03
N PRO A 126 -28.76 0.48 -10.99
CA PRO A 126 -27.83 0.33 -9.90
C PRO A 126 -26.47 -0.16 -10.43
N ALA A 127 -25.39 0.31 -9.82
CA ALA A 127 -24.05 -0.09 -10.24
C ALA A 127 -23.87 -1.61 -10.16
N GLU A 128 -23.43 -2.20 -11.26
CA GLU A 128 -23.20 -3.64 -11.35
C GLU A 128 -21.91 -4.00 -10.62
N GLN A 129 -21.99 -5.07 -9.83
CA GLN A 129 -20.84 -5.64 -9.16
C GLN A 129 -20.00 -6.45 -10.15
N PHE A 130 -18.69 -6.18 -10.21
CA PHE A 130 -17.75 -6.98 -10.98
C PHE A 130 -16.55 -7.38 -10.14
N ARG A 131 -15.87 -8.46 -10.54
CA ARG A 131 -14.63 -8.93 -9.92
C ARG A 131 -13.46 -8.68 -10.86
N PHE A 132 -12.34 -8.26 -10.32
CA PHE A 132 -11.11 -8.06 -11.07
C PHE A 132 -9.88 -8.43 -10.24
N ASN A 133 -8.78 -8.71 -10.93
CA ASN A 133 -7.47 -8.82 -10.31
C ASN A 133 -6.68 -7.54 -10.62
N ALA A 134 -5.79 -7.16 -9.70
CA ALA A 134 -4.96 -5.99 -9.91
C ALA A 134 -3.66 -6.07 -9.13
N TYR A 135 -2.62 -5.48 -9.72
CA TYR A 135 -1.52 -4.93 -8.94
C TYR A 135 -1.92 -3.55 -8.41
N ILE A 136 -1.61 -3.29 -7.15
CA ILE A 136 -1.95 -2.06 -6.45
C ILE A 136 -0.66 -1.43 -5.94
N SER A 137 -0.47 -0.15 -6.20
CA SER A 137 0.72 0.59 -5.76
C SER A 137 0.33 1.99 -5.30
N LEU A 138 1.30 2.71 -4.78
CA LEU A 138 1.14 4.10 -4.36
C LEU A 138 2.07 5.00 -5.18
N ASP A 139 1.58 6.17 -5.59
CA ASP A 139 2.46 7.25 -6.04
C ASP A 139 2.68 8.24 -4.89
N PRO A 140 3.90 8.34 -4.33
CA PRO A 140 4.16 9.23 -3.19
C PRO A 140 4.02 10.71 -3.53
N GLU A 141 4.15 11.07 -4.82
CA GLU A 141 3.91 12.41 -5.35
C GLU A 141 2.51 12.52 -6.00
N GLY A 142 1.69 11.49 -5.79
CA GLY A 142 0.38 11.35 -6.38
C GLY A 142 -0.65 12.33 -5.82
N LYS A 143 -1.84 12.28 -6.40
CA LYS A 143 -2.99 13.02 -5.90
C LYS A 143 -3.44 12.46 -4.55
N THR A 144 -3.99 13.33 -3.72
CA THR A 144 -4.70 12.94 -2.50
C THR A 144 -6.20 13.10 -2.67
N ASP A 145 -6.97 12.40 -1.84
CA ASP A 145 -8.37 12.73 -1.61
C ASP A 145 -8.53 14.01 -0.76
N ASP A 146 -9.77 14.37 -0.48
CA ASP A 146 -10.18 15.51 0.35
C ASP A 146 -9.74 15.41 1.81
N LYS A 147 -9.38 14.21 2.27
CA LYS A 147 -8.89 13.91 3.62
C LYS A 147 -7.36 13.78 3.68
N GLY A 148 -6.66 14.06 2.57
CA GLY A 148 -5.21 13.97 2.48
C GLY A 148 -4.68 12.53 2.33
N ASN A 149 -5.54 11.54 2.08
CA ASN A 149 -5.08 10.19 1.75
C ASN A 149 -4.54 10.16 0.33
N LEU A 150 -3.33 9.63 0.14
CA LEU A 150 -2.80 9.35 -1.18
C LEU A 150 -3.70 8.34 -1.91
N LEU A 151 -3.97 8.60 -3.18
CA LEU A 151 -4.77 7.72 -4.01
C LEU A 151 -3.96 6.50 -4.43
N LEU A 152 -4.56 5.31 -4.27
CA LEU A 152 -3.97 4.07 -4.71
C LEU A 152 -4.12 3.90 -6.23
N ASN A 153 -3.05 3.51 -6.89
CA ASN A 153 -3.02 3.19 -8.31
C ASN A 153 -3.29 1.71 -8.51
N THR A 154 -4.16 1.38 -9.47
CA THR A 154 -4.52 0.00 -9.80
C THR A 154 -4.20 -0.34 -11.24
N TYR A 155 -3.52 -1.47 -11.44
CA TYR A 155 -3.17 -2.01 -12.75
C TYR A 155 -3.91 -3.34 -12.93
N HIS A 156 -5.05 -3.28 -13.61
CA HIS A 156 -5.92 -4.44 -13.85
C HIS A 156 -5.42 -5.31 -15.01
N ASP A 157 -6.04 -6.47 -15.21
CA ASP A 157 -5.69 -7.42 -16.28
C ASP A 157 -5.57 -6.76 -17.66
N ASN A 158 -6.47 -5.83 -18.02
CA ASN A 158 -6.38 -5.09 -19.29
C ASN A 158 -5.13 -4.19 -19.42
N TYR A 159 -4.66 -3.64 -18.30
CA TYR A 159 -3.42 -2.88 -18.26
C TYR A 159 -2.23 -3.82 -18.45
N CYS A 160 -2.21 -4.92 -17.69
CA CYS A 160 -1.15 -5.93 -17.74
C CYS A 160 -1.13 -6.68 -19.08
N ALA A 161 -2.24 -6.83 -19.79
CA ALA A 161 -2.27 -7.40 -21.13
C ALA A 161 -1.52 -6.54 -22.16
N LYS A 162 -1.55 -5.20 -22.00
CA LYS A 162 -0.81 -4.26 -22.87
C LYS A 162 0.65 -4.10 -22.46
N ARG A 163 0.97 -4.49 -21.22
CA ARG A 163 2.32 -4.46 -20.64
C ARG A 163 2.54 -5.80 -19.94
N PRO A 164 2.72 -6.89 -20.73
CA PRO A 164 2.85 -8.22 -20.17
C PRO A 164 3.99 -8.20 -19.18
N PHE A 165 3.67 -8.70 -17.99
CA PHE A 165 4.57 -8.65 -16.87
C PHE A 165 4.68 -10.04 -16.28
N ASP A 166 5.69 -10.76 -16.73
CA ASP A 166 6.03 -12.08 -16.22
C ASP A 166 7.11 -11.93 -15.14
N ILE A 167 6.68 -12.09 -13.88
CA ILE A 167 7.58 -12.00 -12.73
C ILE A 167 8.57 -13.16 -12.74
N ILE A 168 8.14 -14.35 -13.17
CA ILE A 168 8.97 -15.55 -13.15
C ILE A 168 10.11 -15.39 -14.15
N ASP A 169 9.79 -15.03 -15.39
CA ASP A 169 10.79 -14.80 -16.44
C ASP A 169 11.82 -13.72 -16.02
N GLN A 170 11.38 -12.63 -15.38
CA GLN A 170 12.29 -11.58 -14.91
C GLN A 170 13.16 -12.00 -13.72
N LEU A 171 12.69 -12.93 -12.89
CA LEU A 171 13.50 -13.51 -11.81
C LEU A 171 14.50 -14.53 -12.34
N GLU A 172 14.16 -15.28 -13.38
CA GLU A 172 15.02 -16.28 -14.02
C GLU A 172 16.08 -15.63 -14.93
N ASN A 173 15.71 -14.56 -15.63
CA ASN A 173 16.54 -13.83 -16.58
C ASN A 173 16.72 -12.36 -16.18
N PRO A 174 17.30 -12.05 -15.00
CA PRO A 174 17.37 -10.68 -14.52
C PRO A 174 18.42 -9.87 -15.28
N GLU A 175 18.12 -8.59 -15.52
CA GLU A 175 19.08 -7.63 -16.08
C GLU A 175 20.28 -7.39 -15.15
N VAL A 176 20.10 -7.58 -13.83
CA VAL A 176 21.12 -7.43 -12.80
C VAL A 176 21.30 -8.77 -12.10
N GLN A 177 22.55 -9.25 -12.02
CA GLN A 177 22.85 -10.45 -11.26
C GLN A 177 22.67 -10.19 -9.76
N PHE A 178 21.96 -11.09 -9.09
CA PHE A 178 21.74 -11.01 -7.66
C PHE A 178 21.67 -12.40 -7.03
N GLU A 179 22.02 -12.45 -5.76
CA GLU A 179 21.85 -13.61 -4.90
C GLU A 179 20.90 -13.25 -3.77
N THR A 180 19.95 -14.12 -3.43
CA THR A 180 19.03 -13.85 -2.32
C THR A 180 19.65 -14.28 -1.00
N LYS A 181 19.67 -13.41 0.02
CA LYS A 181 20.33 -13.68 1.31
C LYS A 181 19.71 -14.84 2.10
N LYS A 182 18.51 -15.31 1.74
CA LYS A 182 17.89 -16.54 2.26
C LYS A 182 17.05 -17.26 1.20
N ALA A 183 17.49 -18.48 0.89
CA ALA A 183 16.74 -19.71 0.63
C ALA A 183 15.22 -19.58 0.35
N TYR A 184 14.87 -19.32 -0.91
CA TYR A 184 13.55 -19.64 -1.42
C TYR A 184 13.55 -21.08 -1.94
N GLU A 185 12.46 -21.81 -1.72
CA GLU A 185 12.30 -23.18 -2.23
C GLU A 185 12.19 -23.22 -3.76
N SER A 186 11.59 -22.18 -4.35
CA SER A 186 11.46 -22.02 -5.80
C SER A 186 11.25 -20.55 -6.19
N VAL A 187 11.38 -20.25 -7.48
CA VAL A 187 11.14 -18.91 -8.05
C VAL A 187 9.68 -18.47 -7.87
N GLU A 188 8.73 -19.41 -7.88
CA GLU A 188 7.30 -19.13 -7.66
C GLU A 188 7.01 -18.66 -6.24
N VAL A 189 7.67 -19.24 -5.23
CA VAL A 189 7.55 -18.79 -3.83
C VAL A 189 8.11 -17.37 -3.69
N LEU A 190 9.25 -17.10 -4.34
CA LEU A 190 9.84 -15.76 -4.40
C LEU A 190 8.92 -14.75 -5.09
N ALA A 191 8.34 -15.12 -6.24
CA ALA A 191 7.40 -14.27 -6.97
C ALA A 191 6.15 -13.97 -6.15
N LYS A 192 5.62 -14.96 -5.40
CA LYS A 192 4.48 -14.76 -4.51
C LYS A 192 4.81 -13.79 -3.37
N ASP A 193 5.99 -13.91 -2.76
CA ASP A 193 6.44 -12.96 -1.75
C ASP A 193 6.57 -11.54 -2.32
N LEU A 194 7.11 -11.41 -3.53
CA LEU A 194 7.22 -10.13 -4.22
C LEU A 194 5.84 -9.53 -4.55
N GLN A 195 4.88 -10.36 -4.92
CA GLN A 195 3.47 -10.00 -5.11
C GLN A 195 2.77 -9.57 -3.81
N HIS A 196 3.28 -9.94 -2.64
CA HIS A 196 2.84 -9.43 -1.33
C HIS A 196 3.67 -8.22 -0.86
N ALA A 197 4.50 -7.66 -1.74
CA ALA A 197 5.46 -6.61 -1.42
C ALA A 197 6.36 -7.00 -0.24
N ASN A 198 6.66 -8.28 -0.02
CA ASN A 198 7.56 -8.69 1.06
C ASN A 198 8.98 -8.15 0.77
N ARG A 199 9.68 -7.75 1.82
CA ARG A 199 11.05 -7.21 1.72
C ARG A 199 12.01 -8.38 1.49
N ILE A 200 12.32 -8.66 0.23
CA ILE A 200 13.23 -9.72 -0.17
C ILE A 200 14.65 -9.16 -0.22
N ALA A 201 15.49 -9.56 0.74
CA ALA A 201 16.88 -9.13 0.82
C ALA A 201 17.77 -9.89 -0.17
N ILE A 202 18.56 -9.16 -0.93
CA ILE A 202 19.47 -9.69 -1.94
C ILE A 202 20.87 -9.08 -1.78
N VAL A 203 21.84 -9.70 -2.43
CA VAL A 203 23.16 -9.17 -2.72
C VAL A 203 23.26 -9.00 -4.23
N LEU A 204 23.49 -7.78 -4.68
CA LEU A 204 23.63 -7.39 -6.08
C LEU A 204 25.10 -7.45 -6.48
N ASP A 205 25.40 -8.01 -7.66
CA ASP A 205 26.70 -7.80 -8.30
C ASP A 205 26.62 -6.56 -9.22
N ARG A 206 27.33 -5.50 -8.85
CA ARG A 206 27.49 -4.29 -9.67
C ARG A 206 28.94 -4.15 -10.07
N ASN A 207 29.27 -4.55 -11.30
CA ASN A 207 30.62 -4.45 -11.87
C ASN A 207 31.69 -5.13 -11.00
N GLY A 208 31.38 -6.28 -10.39
CA GLY A 208 32.27 -7.02 -9.50
C GLY A 208 32.24 -6.57 -8.05
N VAL A 209 31.39 -5.60 -7.69
CA VAL A 209 31.17 -5.16 -6.30
C VAL A 209 29.84 -5.72 -5.81
N MET A 210 29.92 -6.49 -4.73
CA MET A 210 28.76 -7.08 -4.06
C MET A 210 28.14 -6.07 -3.10
N GLU A 211 26.89 -5.67 -3.35
CA GLU A 211 26.16 -4.68 -2.55
C GLU A 211 24.83 -5.23 -2.02
N ASP A 212 24.44 -4.86 -0.80
CA ASP A 212 23.15 -5.25 -0.23
C ASP A 212 21.99 -4.47 -0.84
N GLY A 213 20.87 -5.17 -1.11
CA GLY A 213 19.68 -4.54 -1.65
C GLY A 213 18.38 -5.31 -1.40
N PHE A 214 17.32 -4.85 -2.05
CA PHE A 214 15.98 -5.45 -2.00
C PHE A 214 15.34 -5.55 -3.38
N LEU A 215 14.53 -6.60 -3.57
CA LEU A 215 13.62 -6.67 -4.71
C LEU A 215 12.32 -5.90 -4.42
N GLY A 216 11.80 -5.26 -5.46
CA GLY A 216 10.54 -4.56 -5.47
C GLY A 216 9.79 -4.81 -6.78
N LEU A 217 8.52 -4.44 -6.80
CA LEU A 217 7.63 -4.68 -7.92
C LEU A 217 7.09 -3.37 -8.49
N ASN A 218 7.54 -2.99 -9.68
CA ASN A 218 7.05 -1.80 -10.35
C ASN A 218 5.94 -2.15 -11.35
N ALA A 219 4.72 -2.27 -10.85
CA ALA A 219 3.56 -2.63 -11.68
C ALA A 219 3.25 -1.59 -12.78
N ARG A 220 3.59 -0.31 -12.56
CA ARG A 220 3.45 0.73 -13.60
C ARG A 220 4.32 0.44 -14.81
N ARG A 221 5.57 0.05 -14.56
CA ARG A 221 6.56 -0.25 -15.60
C ARG A 221 6.49 -1.70 -16.08
N GLY A 222 5.83 -2.59 -15.34
CA GLY A 222 5.80 -4.02 -15.64
C GLY A 222 7.18 -4.63 -15.47
N LYS A 223 7.90 -4.26 -14.40
CA LYS A 223 9.22 -4.81 -14.12
C LYS A 223 9.51 -5.00 -12.64
N ILE A 224 10.46 -5.86 -12.34
CA ILE A 224 11.12 -5.96 -11.04
C ILE A 224 12.05 -4.75 -10.88
N ASN A 225 11.99 -4.13 -9.70
CA ASN A 225 12.91 -3.08 -9.29
C ASN A 225 13.94 -3.66 -8.32
N PHE A 226 15.18 -3.20 -8.46
CA PHE A 226 16.24 -3.44 -7.49
C PHE A 226 16.43 -2.15 -6.69
N MET A 227 16.45 -2.27 -5.37
CA MET A 227 16.56 -1.15 -4.45
C MET A 227 17.80 -1.30 -3.59
N ASP A 228 18.43 -0.18 -3.26
CA ASP A 228 19.52 -0.14 -2.29
C ASP A 228 19.01 -0.32 -0.85
N ALA A 229 19.93 -0.24 0.12
CA ALA A 229 19.62 -0.31 1.55
C ALA A 229 18.59 0.75 2.02
N ASN A 230 18.46 1.87 1.30
CA ASN A 230 17.57 2.98 1.61
C ASN A 230 16.23 2.91 0.87
N GLY A 231 15.97 1.85 0.09
CA GLY A 231 14.75 1.71 -0.70
C GLY A 231 14.73 2.56 -1.97
N ILE A 232 15.89 3.10 -2.38
CA ILE A 232 16.03 3.88 -3.61
C ILE A 232 16.24 2.91 -4.76
N SER A 233 15.45 3.05 -5.83
CA SER A 233 15.63 2.24 -7.03
C SER A 233 16.99 2.49 -7.67
N ILE A 234 17.64 1.41 -8.04
CA ILE A 234 18.91 1.40 -8.75
C ILE A 234 18.60 1.46 -10.24
N ASP A 235 18.99 2.53 -10.91
CA ASP A 235 18.90 2.63 -12.37
C ASP A 235 20.05 1.82 -13.00
N ILE A 236 19.67 0.89 -13.87
CA ILE A 236 20.57 -0.06 -14.55
C ILE A 236 20.87 0.42 -15.97
N THR A 237 20.40 1.61 -16.35
CA THR A 237 20.72 2.15 -17.68
C THR A 237 22.25 2.27 -17.75
N PRO A 238 22.93 1.65 -18.72
CA PRO A 238 24.33 1.93 -18.92
C PRO A 238 24.40 3.44 -19.16
N ALA A 239 24.95 4.17 -18.20
CA ALA A 239 25.35 5.52 -18.44
C ALA A 239 26.18 5.45 -19.72
N LYS A 240 25.79 6.19 -20.76
CA LYS A 240 26.73 6.48 -21.84
C LYS A 240 28.00 6.90 -21.13
N ALA A 241 29.04 6.10 -21.30
CA ALA A 241 30.32 6.31 -20.66
C ALA A 241 30.87 7.65 -21.15
N GLU A 242 30.53 8.73 -20.44
CA GLU A 242 31.20 10.01 -20.55
C GLU A 242 30.95 10.82 -19.27
N LYS A 243 32.06 10.96 -18.52
CA LYS A 243 32.31 11.85 -17.37
C LYS A 243 31.91 11.34 -15.99
N LEU A 244 32.58 10.27 -15.56
CA LEU A 244 32.89 9.96 -14.17
C LEU A 244 34.31 10.45 -13.83
N GLU A 245 34.58 11.77 -13.85
CA GLU A 245 35.80 12.35 -13.24
C GLU A 245 35.57 13.74 -12.61
N ALA A 246 34.33 14.17 -12.36
CA ALA A 246 34.11 15.52 -11.80
C ALA A 246 32.99 15.64 -10.75
N LYS A 247 32.69 14.59 -9.97
CA LYS A 247 31.75 14.68 -8.84
C LYS A 247 32.24 13.97 -7.57
N GLU A 248 33.54 14.01 -7.32
CA GLU A 248 34.10 13.60 -6.02
C GLU A 248 34.00 14.69 -4.94
N ASN A 249 33.31 15.81 -5.22
CA ASN A 249 33.00 16.85 -4.22
C ASN A 249 31.54 17.31 -4.35
N ALA A 250 30.62 16.45 -3.98
CA ALA A 250 29.31 16.86 -3.49
C ALA A 250 28.76 15.74 -2.59
N GLU A 251 29.02 15.84 -1.29
CA GLU A 251 28.17 15.23 -0.27
C GLU A 251 26.73 15.73 -0.47
N VAL A 252 25.98 15.06 -1.34
CA VAL A 252 24.54 15.23 -1.39
C VAL A 252 23.99 14.46 -0.21
N LYS A 253 23.75 15.17 0.89
CA LYS A 253 22.86 14.74 1.99
C LYS A 253 21.48 14.43 1.41
N LYS A 254 21.28 13.24 0.82
CA LYS A 254 19.96 12.71 0.54
C LYS A 254 19.43 12.11 1.84
N LYS A 255 18.67 12.92 2.57
CA LYS A 255 17.89 12.43 3.72
C LYS A 255 16.88 11.37 3.24
N PRO A 256 16.59 10.32 4.03
CA PRO A 256 15.41 9.50 3.80
C PRO A 256 14.18 10.41 3.72
N TRP A 257 13.32 10.15 2.74
CA TRP A 257 12.23 11.05 2.38
C TRP A 257 11.18 11.09 3.48
N VAL A 258 11.06 12.24 4.14
CA VAL A 258 9.96 12.59 5.05
C VAL A 258 8.90 13.30 4.22
N ASN A 259 7.70 12.72 4.14
CA ASN A 259 6.53 13.43 3.64
C ASN A 259 6.22 14.54 4.62
N GLN A 260 6.41 15.79 4.20
CA GLN A 260 5.74 16.88 4.88
C GLN A 260 4.28 16.76 4.46
N GLY A 261 3.48 16.10 5.31
CA GLY A 261 2.03 15.96 5.14
C GLY A 261 1.36 17.28 4.76
N PRO A 262 0.09 17.24 4.30
CA PRO A 262 -0.54 18.35 3.59
C PRO A 262 -0.28 19.68 4.30
N GLN A 263 0.35 20.62 3.56
CA GLN A 263 0.48 22.01 4.00
C GLN A 263 -0.88 22.42 4.58
N LYS A 264 -0.87 22.83 5.86
CA LYS A 264 -2.05 23.33 6.57
C LYS A 264 -2.69 24.43 5.73
N VAL A 265 -3.68 24.08 4.91
CA VAL A 265 -4.53 25.09 4.28
C VAL A 265 -5.40 25.59 5.41
N ALA A 266 -5.05 26.76 5.96
CA ALA A 266 -5.83 27.42 6.97
C ALA A 266 -7.26 27.61 6.43
N TRP A 267 -8.19 26.81 6.93
CA TRP A 267 -9.60 26.94 6.65
C TRP A 267 -10.04 28.36 7.05
N LYS A 268 -10.34 29.19 6.05
CA LYS A 268 -11.01 30.47 6.24
C LYS A 268 -12.50 30.27 5.97
N PRO A 269 -13.40 30.42 6.97
CA PRO A 269 -14.82 30.38 6.71
C PRO A 269 -15.18 31.50 5.73
N LYS A 270 -15.87 31.15 4.64
CA LYS A 270 -16.48 32.13 3.73
C LYS A 270 -17.49 32.94 4.54
N GLN A 271 -17.20 34.22 4.78
CA GLN A 271 -18.19 35.18 5.24
C GLN A 271 -19.32 35.25 4.19
N ASN A 272 -20.54 34.95 4.62
CA ASN A 272 -21.77 35.20 3.89
C ASN A 272 -21.77 36.68 3.43
N LYS A 273 -21.69 36.92 2.13
CA LYS A 273 -22.17 38.18 1.57
C LYS A 273 -23.69 38.07 1.54
N GLY A 274 -24.31 38.86 2.41
CA GLY A 274 -25.75 38.92 2.59
C GLY A 274 -26.48 39.29 1.32
N LEU A 275 -27.75 38.88 1.29
CA LEU A 275 -28.76 39.40 0.39
C LEU A 275 -28.76 40.93 0.45
N SER A 276 -28.81 41.56 -0.72
CA SER A 276 -29.27 42.93 -0.88
C SER A 276 -30.27 42.98 -2.03
N ARG A 277 -31.53 43.10 -1.61
CA ARG A 277 -32.74 43.62 -2.29
C ARG A 277 -33.22 42.92 -3.56
#